data_AF-A0AA46N7M7-F1
#
_entry.id   AF-A0AA46N7M7-F1
#
_cell.length_a   1.000
_cell.length_b   1.000
_cell.length_c   1.000
_cell.angle_alpha   90.00
_cell.angle_beta   90.00
_cell.angle_gamma   90.00
#
_symmetry.space_group_name_H-M   'P 1'
#
loop_
_entity.id
_entity.type
_entity.pdbx_description
1 polymer ?
#
loop_
_entity_poly.entity_id
_entity_poly.type
_entity_poly.pdbx_seq_one_letter_code
_entity_poly.pdbx_strand_id
1 'polypeptide(L)'
;MERLSVENVSFSFGFKEILKDINFTLEKGKEELINRFIREYEKSLSWYKQNPKEAANLVIKTLPMLEEQGLADSIEHVTFESVNANKTIEDLEFFFSILQNSDAKLIGGKLPNKELYYKSN
;
A
#
# COMPACT_ATOMS: atom_id res chain seq x y z
N MET A 1 15.62 0.59 -22.24
CA MET A 1 14.50 1.18 -21.46
C MET A 1 14.09 0.09 -20.48
N GLU A 2 14.55 0.17 -19.23
CA GLU A 2 14.23 -0.85 -18.22
C GLU A 2 12.83 -0.58 -17.67
N ARG A 3 11.93 -1.53 -17.90
CA ARG A 3 10.56 -1.54 -17.42
C ARG A 3 10.50 -2.53 -16.27
N LEU A 4 10.18 -2.08 -15.06
CA LEU A 4 9.79 -2.98 -13.98
C LEU A 4 8.29 -3.26 -14.17
N SER A 5 7.95 -4.29 -14.95
CA SER A 5 6.63 -4.90 -14.86
C SER A 5 6.65 -5.86 -13.68
N VAL A 6 5.91 -5.53 -12.63
CA VAL A 6 5.68 -6.48 -11.54
C VAL A 6 4.60 -7.45 -12.01
N GLU A 7 4.98 -8.36 -12.90
CA GLU A 7 4.13 -9.46 -13.32
C GLU A 7 4.27 -10.60 -12.31
N ASN A 8 3.17 -10.91 -11.62
CA ASN A 8 3.04 -11.97 -10.62
C ASN A 8 3.64 -11.67 -9.24
N VAL A 9 3.07 -10.71 -8.50
CA VAL A 9 3.12 -10.85 -7.03
C VAL A 9 1.97 -11.76 -6.60
N SER A 10 2.31 -12.98 -6.19
CA SER A 10 1.34 -13.90 -5.61
C SER A 10 1.08 -13.51 -4.15
N PHE A 11 0.11 -12.64 -3.93
CA PHE A 11 -0.41 -12.39 -2.58
C PHE A 11 -1.52 -13.39 -2.24
N SER A 12 -1.74 -13.60 -0.94
CA SER A 12 -2.81 -14.46 -0.43
C SER A 12 -4.18 -14.04 -1.00
N PHE A 13 -5.09 -15.01 -1.10
CA PHE A 13 -6.35 -14.95 -1.85
C PHE A 13 -7.20 -13.68 -1.62
N GLY A 14 -7.11 -13.03 -0.45
CA GLY A 14 -7.83 -11.79 -0.14
C GLY A 14 -7.24 -10.51 -0.78
N PHE A 15 -5.93 -10.45 -1.02
CA PHE A 15 -5.28 -9.27 -1.63
C PHE A 15 -5.43 -9.23 -3.16
N LYS A 16 -5.67 -10.39 -3.78
CA LYS A 16 -5.70 -10.52 -5.23
C LYS A 16 -6.89 -9.77 -5.87
N GLU A 17 -8.03 -9.68 -5.18
CA GLU A 17 -9.19 -8.91 -5.67
C GLU A 17 -8.99 -7.40 -5.52
N ILE A 18 -8.30 -6.92 -4.48
CA ILE A 18 -8.01 -5.50 -4.27
C ILE A 18 -7.04 -4.96 -5.35
N LEU A 19 -6.13 -5.82 -5.82
CA LEU A 19 -5.06 -5.43 -6.75
C LEU A 19 -5.43 -5.55 -8.23
N LYS A 20 -6.56 -6.20 -8.60
CA LYS A 20 -6.96 -6.33 -10.01
C LYS A 20 -7.14 -4.98 -10.71
N ASP A 21 -7.56 -3.97 -9.97
CA ASP A 21 -7.81 -2.62 -10.49
C ASP A 21 -6.57 -1.72 -10.43
N ILE A 22 -5.47 -2.23 -9.87
CA ILE A 22 -4.25 -1.49 -9.61
C ILE A 22 -3.15 -1.96 -10.57
N ASN A 23 -3.31 -1.63 -11.86
CA ASN A 23 -2.23 -1.74 -12.83
C ASN A 23 -1.29 -0.54 -12.70
N PHE A 24 -0.35 -0.57 -11.75
CA PHE A 24 0.73 0.43 -11.68
C PHE A 24 1.91 0.00 -12.56
N THR A 25 2.10 0.71 -13.68
CA THR A 25 3.38 0.65 -14.41
C THR A 25 4.27 1.79 -13.94
N LEU A 26 5.30 1.47 -13.15
CA LEU A 26 6.34 2.43 -12.76
C LEU A 26 7.42 2.43 -13.86
N GLU A 27 7.39 3.47 -14.69
CA GLU A 27 8.44 3.70 -15.69
C GLU A 27 9.52 4.61 -15.09
N LYS A 28 10.78 4.21 -15.26
CA LYS A 28 11.97 5.01 -14.91
C LYS A 28 11.86 6.38 -15.59
N GLY A 29 12.05 7.49 -14.85
CA GLY A 29 11.90 8.85 -15.38
C GLY A 29 10.55 9.53 -15.11
N LYS A 30 9.68 8.93 -14.28
CA LYS A 30 8.39 9.52 -13.84
C LYS A 30 8.40 9.91 -12.36
N GLU A 31 9.54 10.32 -11.82
CA GLU A 31 9.71 10.65 -10.40
C GLU A 31 8.76 11.76 -9.96
N GLU A 32 8.49 12.75 -10.81
CA GLU A 32 7.52 13.81 -10.53
C GLU A 32 6.10 13.26 -10.33
N LEU A 33 5.68 12.30 -11.15
CA LEU A 33 4.37 11.66 -11.04
C LEU A 33 4.28 10.84 -9.75
N ILE A 34 5.33 10.08 -9.43
CA ILE A 34 5.39 9.25 -8.21
C ILE A 34 5.33 10.16 -6.97
N ASN A 35 6.15 11.21 -6.92
CA ASN A 35 6.16 12.17 -5.82
C ASN A 35 4.84 12.91 -5.68
N ARG A 36 4.19 13.27 -6.80
CA ARG A 36 2.84 13.85 -6.76
C ARG A 36 1.83 12.85 -6.20
N PHE A 37 1.87 11.59 -6.62
CA PHE A 37 0.96 10.57 -6.09
C PHE A 37 1.14 10.40 -4.57
N ILE A 38 2.37 10.26 -4.09
CA ILE A 38 2.67 10.13 -2.65
C ILE A 38 2.12 11.33 -1.88
N ARG A 39 2.34 12.55 -2.38
CA ARG A 39 1.82 13.78 -1.76
C ARG A 39 0.29 13.84 -1.71
N GLU A 40 -0.38 13.50 -2.82
CA GLU A 40 -1.85 13.52 -2.83
C GLU A 40 -2.45 12.36 -1.99
N TYR A 41 -1.74 11.24 -1.88
CA TYR A 41 -2.10 10.13 -0.98
C TYR A 41 -1.96 10.55 0.49
N GLU A 42 -0.90 11.24 0.88
CA GLU A 42 -0.76 11.80 2.24
C GLU A 42 -1.91 12.77 2.59
N LYS A 43 -2.31 13.61 1.64
CA LYS A 43 -3.47 14.49 1.81
C LYS A 43 -4.78 13.70 1.93
N SER A 44 -4.96 12.64 1.14
CA SER A 44 -6.18 11.82 1.22
C SER A 44 -6.29 11.10 2.56
N LEU A 45 -5.18 10.60 3.11
CA LEU A 45 -5.15 10.02 4.46
C LEU A 45 -5.48 11.04 5.55
N SER A 46 -4.94 12.25 5.41
CA SER A 46 -5.21 13.35 6.34
C SER A 46 -6.68 13.75 6.30
N TRP A 47 -7.25 13.86 5.10
CA TRP A 47 -8.67 14.11 4.91
C TRP A 47 -9.54 12.97 5.47
N TYR A 48 -9.17 11.71 5.21
CA TYR A 48 -9.89 10.53 5.71
C TYR A 48 -10.03 10.55 7.23
N LYS A 49 -8.93 10.84 7.95
CA LYS A 49 -8.92 10.93 9.42
C LYS A 49 -9.75 12.11 9.95
N GLN A 50 -9.81 13.22 9.21
CA GLN A 50 -10.52 14.44 9.63
C GLN A 50 -12.01 14.43 9.28
N ASN A 51 -12.44 13.56 8.37
CA ASN A 51 -13.80 13.52 7.83
C ASN A 51 -14.39 12.10 7.93
N PRO A 52 -14.50 11.52 9.13
CA PRO A 52 -14.83 10.10 9.30
C PRO A 52 -16.22 9.72 8.77
N LYS A 53 -17.20 10.62 8.87
CA LYS A 53 -18.56 10.38 8.36
C LYS A 53 -18.59 10.37 6.84
N GLU A 54 -17.96 11.36 6.22
CA GLU A 54 -17.86 11.49 4.77
C GLU A 54 -17.05 10.32 4.18
N ALA A 55 -15.98 9.92 4.86
CA ALA A 55 -15.19 8.76 4.51
C ALA A 55 -16.01 7.46 4.57
N ALA A 56 -16.77 7.23 5.64
CA ALA A 56 -17.66 6.08 5.76
C ALA A 56 -18.72 6.06 4.63
N ASN A 57 -19.30 7.23 4.32
CA ASN A 57 -20.27 7.37 3.23
C ASN A 57 -19.70 6.98 1.85
N LEU A 58 -18.42 7.29 1.60
CA LEU A 58 -17.74 6.85 0.37
C LEU A 58 -17.54 5.34 0.33
N VAL A 59 -17.20 4.72 1.47
CA VAL A 59 -16.96 3.27 1.57
C VAL A 59 -18.24 2.48 1.36
N ILE A 60 -19.37 2.86 1.97
CA ILE A 60 -20.64 2.13 1.83
C ILE A 60 -21.18 2.11 0.41
N LYS A 61 -20.80 3.08 -0.44
CA LYS A 61 -21.18 3.07 -1.88
C LYS A 61 -20.54 1.91 -2.62
N THR A 62 -19.35 1.49 -2.19
CA THR A 62 -18.60 0.38 -2.78
C THR A 62 -18.85 -0.93 -2.02
N LEU A 63 -19.06 -0.84 -0.70
CA LEU A 63 -19.27 -1.98 0.20
C LEU A 63 -20.58 -1.80 0.99
N PRO A 64 -21.75 -1.95 0.33
CA PRO A 64 -23.05 -1.64 0.93
C PRO A 64 -23.47 -2.60 2.05
N MET A 65 -22.72 -3.69 2.26
CA MET A 65 -22.93 -4.61 3.38
C MET A 65 -22.39 -4.08 4.72
N LEU A 66 -21.61 -2.99 4.71
CA LEU A 66 -21.02 -2.40 5.91
C LEU A 66 -21.92 -1.32 6.49
N GLU A 67 -21.92 -1.19 7.81
CA GLU A 67 -22.71 -0.19 8.52
C GLU A 67 -21.92 1.13 8.64
N GLU A 68 -22.55 2.25 8.29
CA GLU A 68 -21.89 3.55 8.14
C GLU A 68 -21.34 4.08 9.47
N GLN A 69 -22.09 3.96 10.56
CA GLN A 69 -21.68 4.45 11.87
C GLN A 69 -20.48 3.66 12.41
N GLY A 70 -20.53 2.33 12.36
CA GLY A 70 -19.42 1.47 12.77
C GLY A 70 -18.15 1.70 11.94
N LEU A 71 -18.30 2.03 10.65
CA LEU A 71 -17.17 2.46 9.83
C LEU A 71 -16.59 3.79 10.31
N ALA A 72 -17.43 4.81 10.52
CA ALA A 72 -16.98 6.12 10.97
C ALA A 72 -16.27 6.04 12.33
N ASP A 73 -16.83 5.28 13.28
CA ASP A 73 -16.25 5.08 14.61
C ASP A 73 -14.90 4.34 14.53
N SER A 74 -14.75 3.39 13.61
CA SER A 74 -13.48 2.67 13.45
C SER A 74 -12.31 3.55 13.03
N ILE A 75 -12.57 4.70 12.39
CA ILE A 75 -11.55 5.58 11.81
C ILE A 75 -10.60 6.14 12.88
N GLU A 76 -11.08 6.37 14.10
CA GLU A 76 -10.23 6.87 15.19
C GLU A 76 -9.22 5.82 15.69
N HIS A 77 -9.46 4.54 15.39
CA HIS A 77 -8.66 3.41 15.87
C HIS A 77 -7.72 2.83 14.81
N VAL A 78 -7.84 3.23 13.54
CA VAL A 78 -6.94 2.75 12.48
C VAL A 78 -5.66 3.57 12.42
N THR A 79 -4.53 2.87 12.49
CA THR A 79 -3.22 3.42 12.13
C THR A 79 -3.09 3.47 10.61
N PHE A 80 -3.59 4.55 10.00
CA PHE A 80 -3.54 4.76 8.55
C PHE A 80 -2.57 5.89 8.20
N GLU A 81 -1.30 5.55 7.99
CA GLU A 81 -0.22 6.52 7.76
C GLU A 81 0.56 6.19 6.48
N SER A 82 0.96 7.22 5.75
CA SER A 82 1.92 7.11 4.66
C SER A 82 3.31 7.26 5.25
N VAL A 83 4.09 6.18 5.23
CA VAL A 83 5.46 6.18 5.73
C VAL A 83 6.41 5.94 4.57
N ASN A 84 7.43 6.78 4.47
CA ASN A 84 8.44 6.64 3.44
C ASN A 84 9.23 5.34 3.64
N ALA A 85 9.35 4.53 2.57
CA ALA A 85 10.03 3.24 2.63
C ALA A 85 11.47 3.34 3.15
N ASN A 86 12.19 4.44 2.86
CA ASN A 86 13.56 4.64 3.36
C ASN A 86 13.66 4.74 4.88
N LYS A 87 12.58 5.17 5.55
CA LYS A 87 12.53 5.27 7.01
C LYS A 87 12.18 3.94 7.68
N THR A 88 11.71 2.95 6.92
CA THR A 88 11.20 1.67 7.42
C THR A 88 11.89 0.47 6.78
N ILE A 89 13.03 0.66 6.10
CA ILE A 89 13.77 -0.43 5.45
C ILE A 89 14.10 -1.54 6.44
N GLU A 90 14.55 -1.18 7.64
CA GLU A 90 14.92 -2.16 8.67
C GLU A 90 13.72 -2.99 9.13
N ASP A 91 12.57 -2.35 9.37
CA ASP A 91 11.33 -3.03 9.74
C ASP A 91 10.82 -3.95 8.63
N LEU A 92 10.92 -3.51 7.37
CA LEU A 92 10.53 -4.28 6.19
C LEU A 92 11.45 -5.48 5.98
N GLU A 93 12.78 -5.30 6.08
CA GLU A 93 13.75 -6.39 5.98
C GLU A 93 13.58 -7.39 7.13
N PHE A 94 13.30 -6.93 8.36
CA PHE A 94 12.97 -7.79 9.48
C PHE A 94 11.71 -8.62 9.19
N PHE A 95 10.62 -7.99 8.73
CA PHE A 95 9.40 -8.70 8.36
C PHE A 95 9.64 -9.73 7.24
N PHE A 96 10.38 -9.37 6.19
CA PHE A 96 10.73 -10.32 5.12
C PHE A 96 11.59 -11.48 5.61
N SER A 97 12.46 -11.26 6.60
CA SER A 97 13.24 -12.34 7.21
C SER A 97 12.36 -13.35 7.95
N ILE A 98 11.31 -12.89 8.64
CA ILE A 98 10.32 -13.78 9.29
C ILE A 98 9.62 -14.62 8.23
N LEU A 99 9.15 -13.99 7.14
CA LEU A 99 8.50 -14.70 6.04
C LEU A 99 9.44 -15.72 5.39
N GLN A 100 10.70 -15.35 5.16
CA GLN A 100 11.70 -16.24 4.57
C GLN A 100 11.95 -17.47 5.44
N ASN A 101 12.04 -17.29 6.76
CA ASN A 101 12.24 -18.37 7.71
C ASN A 101 11.02 -19.30 7.82
N SER A 102 9.82 -18.79 7.53
CA SER A 102 8.60 -19.59 7.51
C SER A 102 8.45 -20.38 6.21
N ASP A 103 8.49 -19.69 5.06
CA ASP A 103 8.54 -20.29 3.72
C ASP A 103 9.10 -19.25 2.74
N ALA A 104 10.33 -19.50 2.25
CA ALA A 104 10.99 -18.62 1.30
C ALA A 104 10.18 -18.33 0.04
N LYS A 105 9.28 -19.22 -0.38
CA LYS A 105 8.42 -19.01 -1.56
C LYS A 105 7.46 -17.83 -1.40
N LEU A 106 7.10 -17.45 -0.17
CA LEU A 106 6.24 -16.30 0.13
C LEU A 106 6.83 -14.96 -0.34
N ILE A 107 8.15 -14.89 -0.48
CA ILE A 107 8.88 -13.69 -0.94
C ILE A 107 9.63 -13.92 -2.26
N GLY A 108 9.31 -14.99 -3.00
CA GLY A 108 10.00 -15.30 -4.26
C GLY A 108 11.37 -15.99 -4.10
N GLY A 109 11.61 -16.62 -2.94
CA GLY A 109 12.76 -17.48 -2.66
C GLY A 109 13.95 -16.81 -1.99
N LYS A 110 14.00 -15.47 -1.95
CA LYS A 110 15.10 -14.70 -1.35
C LYS A 110 14.62 -13.32 -0.88
N LEU A 111 15.40 -12.67 -0.02
CA LEU A 111 15.14 -11.29 0.37
C LEU A 111 15.12 -10.36 -0.85
N PRO A 112 14.20 -9.37 -0.90
CA PRO A 112 14.20 -8.36 -1.94
C PRO A 112 15.48 -7.51 -1.95
N ASN A 113 15.88 -7.05 -3.14
CA ASN A 113 16.97 -6.08 -3.26
C ASN A 113 16.51 -4.70 -2.74
N LYS A 114 17.42 -3.94 -2.11
CA LYS A 114 17.18 -2.56 -1.65
C LYS A 114 16.69 -1.61 -2.76
N GLU A 115 17.00 -1.92 -4.02
CA GLU A 115 16.46 -1.21 -5.19
C GLU A 115 14.94 -1.31 -5.34
N LEU A 116 14.29 -2.25 -4.63
CA LEU A 116 12.83 -2.32 -4.54
C LEU A 116 12.23 -1.06 -3.90
N TYR A 117 12.94 -0.44 -2.95
CA TYR A 117 12.40 0.68 -2.18
C TYR A 117 12.60 2.00 -2.94
N TYR A 118 11.48 2.64 -3.30
CA TYR A 118 11.52 3.93 -3.97
C TYR A 118 12.15 5.00 -3.07
N LYS A 119 13.14 5.70 -3.62
CA LYS A 119 13.78 6.84 -2.97
C LYS A 119 13.14 8.12 -3.48
N SER A 120 12.18 8.64 -2.73
CA SER A 120 11.75 10.03 -2.93
C SER A 120 12.94 10.94 -2.65
N ASN A 121 13.29 11.78 -3.61
CA ASN A 121 14.16 12.94 -3.38
C ASN A 121 13.45 13.99 -2.51
#